data_AF-A0A926NBH3-F1
#
_entry.id   AF-A0A926NBH3-F1
#
_cell.length_a   1.000
_cell.length_b   1.000
_cell.length_c   1.000
_cell.angle_alpha   90.00
_cell.angle_beta   90.00
_cell.angle_gamma   90.00
#
_symmetry.space_group_name_H-M   'P 1'
#
loop_
_entity.id
_entity.type
_entity.pdbx_description
1 polymer ?
#
loop_
_entity_poly.entity_id
_entity_poly.type
_entity_poly.pdbx_seq_one_letter_code
_entity_poly.pdbx_strand_id
1 'polypeptide(L)'
;MNIIFSKKNALLRICLSYLMVLTLLVTMVPGTTYALKTNTKAKIVKKELKEHRTANTKIIDNGNGTLTKQIYTEPIHKKIGIDWVEISPKIIKTEEGYLTTENTDLDIQFNSTMQNGKYATLK
;
A
#
# COMPACT_ATOMS: atom_id res chain seq x y z
N MET A 1 40.23 45.73 -43.34
CA MET A 1 39.65 44.54 -42.67
C MET A 1 38.94 45.01 -41.40
N ASN A 2 37.72 44.53 -41.09
CA ASN A 2 36.95 44.70 -39.84
C ASN A 2 35.76 45.70 -39.76
N ILE A 3 34.98 45.89 -40.83
CA ILE A 3 33.65 46.55 -40.72
C ILE A 3 32.57 45.55 -40.25
N ILE A 4 32.71 44.27 -40.61
CA ILE A 4 31.76 43.18 -40.27
C ILE A 4 31.84 42.83 -38.78
N PHE A 5 33.02 42.94 -38.16
CA PHE A 5 33.23 42.61 -36.74
C PHE A 5 32.51 43.62 -35.82
N SER A 6 32.52 44.91 -36.17
CA SER A 6 31.80 45.97 -35.44
C SER A 6 30.28 45.76 -35.41
N LYS A 7 29.68 45.42 -36.56
CA LYS A 7 28.22 45.24 -36.69
C LYS A 7 27.70 44.02 -35.91
N LYS A 8 28.48 42.92 -35.89
CA LYS A 8 28.18 41.73 -35.08
C LYS A 8 28.26 42.02 -33.58
N ASN A 9 29.22 42.83 -33.16
CA ASN A 9 29.37 43.24 -31.76
C ASN A 9 28.24 44.18 -31.30
N ALA A 10 27.70 45.00 -32.20
CA ALA A 10 26.54 45.85 -31.91
C ALA A 10 25.26 45.03 -31.70
N LEU A 11 24.98 44.06 -32.57
CA LEU A 11 23.84 43.14 -32.42
C LEU A 11 23.98 42.25 -31.18
N LEU A 12 25.19 41.76 -30.90
CA LEU A 12 25.48 40.97 -29.70
C LEU A 12 25.20 41.77 -28.42
N ARG A 13 25.58 43.05 -28.37
CA ARG A 13 25.31 43.93 -27.21
C ARG A 13 23.82 44.19 -27.00
N ILE A 14 23.05 44.37 -28.07
CA ILE A 14 21.59 44.55 -27.99
C ILE A 14 20.91 43.26 -27.52
N CYS A 15 21.39 42.11 -27.98
CA CYS A 15 20.85 40.82 -27.54
C CYS A 15 21.18 40.55 -26.06
N LEU A 16 22.41 40.90 -25.63
CA LEU A 16 22.85 40.79 -24.24
C LEU A 16 22.09 41.74 -23.31
N SER A 17 21.77 42.96 -23.76
CA SER A 17 20.96 43.88 -22.96
C SER A 17 19.51 43.39 -22.83
N TYR A 18 18.93 42.83 -23.89
CA TYR A 18 17.59 42.24 -23.83
C TYR A 18 17.53 41.03 -22.89
N LEU A 19 18.55 40.18 -22.92
CA LEU A 19 18.69 39.03 -22.01
C LEU A 19 18.71 39.49 -20.54
N MET A 20 19.50 40.52 -20.22
CA MET A 20 19.59 41.09 -18.88
C MET A 20 18.24 41.63 -18.39
N VAL A 21 17.52 42.38 -19.23
CA VAL A 21 16.20 42.93 -18.88
C VAL A 21 15.15 41.82 -18.68
N LEU A 22 15.18 40.78 -19.50
CA LEU A 22 14.29 39.62 -19.34
C LEU A 22 14.52 38.89 -18.01
N THR A 23 15.79 38.69 -17.63
CA THR A 23 16.12 38.07 -16.34
C THR A 23 15.64 38.91 -15.15
N LEU A 24 15.71 40.24 -15.26
CA LEU A 24 15.23 41.14 -14.21
C LEU A 24 13.70 41.06 -14.04
N LEU A 25 12.96 40.97 -15.14
CA LEU A 25 11.49 40.84 -15.11
C LEU A 25 11.02 39.53 -14.47
N VAL A 26 11.73 38.42 -14.69
CA VAL A 26 11.41 37.13 -14.06
C VAL A 26 11.58 37.17 -12.54
N THR A 27 12.51 37.98 -12.02
CA THR A 27 12.71 38.14 -10.57
C THR A 27 11.69 39.05 -9.88
N MET A 28 10.99 39.89 -10.65
CA MET A 28 10.04 40.87 -10.12
C MET A 28 8.63 40.30 -9.95
N VAL A 29 8.38 39.06 -10.38
CA VAL A 29 7.14 38.34 -10.08
C VAL A 29 7.27 37.76 -8.67
N PRO A 30 6.54 38.27 -7.66
CA PRO A 30 6.57 37.70 -6.32
C PRO A 30 6.16 36.23 -6.43
N GLY A 31 7.02 35.34 -5.94
CA GLY A 31 6.91 33.89 -6.12
C GLY A 31 5.48 33.43 -5.97
N THR A 32 4.82 33.14 -7.09
CA THR A 32 3.53 32.47 -7.08
C THR A 32 3.82 31.05 -6.65
N THR A 33 3.90 30.82 -5.35
CA THR A 33 3.70 29.48 -4.81
C THR A 33 2.29 29.12 -5.23
N TYR A 34 2.16 28.35 -6.31
CA TYR A 34 0.92 27.67 -6.64
C TYR A 34 0.69 26.70 -5.49
N ALA A 35 -0.02 27.14 -4.46
CA ALA A 35 -0.60 26.23 -3.50
C ALA A 35 -1.60 25.41 -4.31
N LEU A 36 -1.22 24.18 -4.67
CA LEU A 36 -2.13 23.17 -5.18
C LEU A 36 -3.18 22.94 -4.09
N LYS A 37 -4.26 23.71 -4.13
CA LYS A 37 -5.46 23.45 -3.35
C LYS A 37 -6.14 22.25 -4.00
N THR A 38 -5.64 21.05 -3.71
CA THR A 38 -6.30 19.81 -4.07
C THR A 38 -7.55 19.69 -3.20
N ASN A 39 -8.66 20.35 -3.59
CA ASN A 39 -9.98 20.04 -3.05
C ASN A 39 -10.49 18.74 -3.68
N THR A 40 -9.71 17.68 -3.58
CA THR A 40 -10.21 16.34 -3.80
C THR A 40 -10.45 15.82 -2.41
N LYS A 41 -11.71 15.77 -1.95
CA LYS A 41 -12.07 14.88 -0.85
C LYS A 41 -11.73 13.47 -1.31
N ALA A 42 -10.48 13.07 -1.10
CA ALA A 42 -10.01 11.74 -1.43
C ALA A 42 -10.93 10.77 -0.72
N LYS A 43 -11.52 9.83 -1.47
CA LYS A 43 -12.37 8.79 -0.91
C LYS A 43 -11.53 8.05 0.12
N ILE A 44 -11.89 8.19 1.39
CA ILE A 44 -11.23 7.53 2.51
C ILE A 44 -11.54 6.02 2.37
N VAL A 45 -10.57 5.25 1.91
CA VAL A 45 -10.67 3.79 1.77
C VAL A 45 -9.83 3.17 2.88
N LYS A 46 -10.48 2.37 3.74
CA LYS A 46 -9.77 1.60 4.75
C LYS A 46 -9.07 0.42 4.10
N LYS A 47 -7.81 0.19 4.47
CA LYS A 47 -6.99 -0.92 3.95
C LYS A 47 -6.28 -1.62 5.09
N GLU A 48 -6.35 -2.95 5.10
CA GLU A 48 -5.54 -3.74 6.04
C GLU A 48 -4.07 -3.82 5.59
N LEU A 49 -3.17 -3.65 6.54
CA LEU A 49 -1.73 -3.81 6.36
C LEU A 49 -1.30 -5.23 6.79
N LYS A 50 -1.32 -6.16 5.83
CA LYS A 50 -1.11 -7.60 6.08
C LYS A 50 0.33 -7.93 6.52
N GLU A 51 1.29 -7.14 6.09
CA GLU A 51 2.70 -7.23 6.45
C GLU A 51 2.96 -7.01 7.95
N HIS A 52 2.03 -6.34 8.65
CA HIS A 52 2.10 -6.10 10.08
C HIS A 52 1.25 -7.06 10.91
N ARG A 53 0.73 -8.12 10.30
CA ARG A 53 0.01 -9.17 11.02
C ARG A 53 0.94 -9.84 12.03
N THR A 54 0.36 -10.21 13.16
CA THR A 54 0.93 -11.16 14.12
C THR A 54 -0.13 -12.20 14.44
N ALA A 55 0.20 -13.20 15.26
CA ALA A 55 -0.77 -14.18 15.74
C ALA A 55 -2.06 -13.52 16.27
N ASN A 56 -1.94 -12.40 17.00
CA ASN A 56 -3.03 -11.79 17.77
C ASN A 56 -3.42 -10.38 17.29
N THR A 57 -2.83 -9.87 16.20
CA THR A 57 -3.05 -8.46 15.83
C THR A 57 -3.26 -8.23 14.35
N LYS A 58 -4.05 -7.19 14.04
CA LYS A 58 -4.35 -6.68 12.70
C LYS A 58 -4.17 -5.16 12.71
N ILE A 59 -3.57 -4.60 11.66
CA ILE A 59 -3.44 -3.15 11.49
C ILE A 59 -4.25 -2.70 10.27
N ILE A 60 -5.08 -1.69 10.46
CA ILE A 60 -5.91 -1.09 9.42
C ILE A 60 -5.49 0.37 9.24
N ASP A 61 -5.05 0.71 8.04
CA ASP A 61 -4.93 2.10 7.61
C ASP A 61 -6.33 2.65 7.35
N ASN A 62 -6.68 3.73 8.06
CA ASN A 62 -7.98 4.35 7.94
C ASN A 62 -8.09 5.28 6.72
N GLY A 63 -7.00 5.57 6.00
CA GLY A 63 -6.99 6.45 4.82
C GLY A 63 -7.06 7.95 5.14
N ASN A 64 -6.95 8.32 6.42
CA ASN A 64 -6.96 9.71 6.91
C ASN A 64 -5.68 10.07 7.70
N GLY A 65 -4.61 9.29 7.52
CA GLY A 65 -3.36 9.44 8.27
C GLY A 65 -3.36 8.80 9.67
N THR A 66 -4.43 8.11 10.06
CA THR A 66 -4.50 7.36 11.33
C THR A 66 -4.50 5.84 11.09
N LEU A 67 -3.94 5.10 12.04
CA LEU A 67 -3.92 3.63 12.03
C LEU A 67 -4.78 3.08 13.18
N THR A 68 -5.55 2.03 12.89
CA THR A 68 -6.28 1.26 13.90
C THR A 68 -5.55 -0.06 14.13
N LYS A 69 -5.15 -0.35 15.37
CA LYS A 69 -4.63 -1.66 15.76
C LYS A 69 -5.70 -2.46 16.48
N GLN A 70 -6.04 -3.62 15.94
CA GLN A 70 -6.91 -4.60 16.60
C GLN A 70 -6.04 -5.62 17.31
N ILE A 71 -6.35 -5.90 18.58
CA ILE A 71 -5.63 -6.83 19.45
C ILE A 71 -6.64 -7.84 19.97
N TYR A 72 -6.32 -9.12 19.78
CA TYR A 72 -7.18 -10.24 20.15
C TYR A 72 -6.53 -11.05 21.27
N THR A 73 -7.34 -11.54 22.21
CA THR A 73 -6.87 -12.39 23.31
C THR A 73 -6.40 -13.75 22.80
N GLU A 74 -7.02 -14.26 21.74
CA GLU A 74 -6.68 -15.52 21.10
C GLU A 74 -6.00 -15.28 19.74
N PRO A 75 -5.15 -16.22 19.27
CA PRO A 75 -4.59 -16.16 17.94
C PRO A 75 -5.68 -16.18 16.86
N ILE A 76 -5.60 -15.26 15.91
CA ILE A 76 -6.47 -15.16 14.74
C ILE A 76 -5.74 -15.39 13.42
N HIS A 77 -4.40 -15.40 13.46
CA HIS A 77 -3.57 -15.74 12.32
C HIS A 77 -2.62 -16.89 12.69
N LYS A 78 -2.38 -17.77 11.71
CA LYS A 78 -1.38 -18.83 11.75
C LYS A 78 -0.22 -18.48 10.82
N LYS A 79 1.00 -18.83 11.23
CA LYS A 79 2.19 -18.62 10.40
C LYS A 79 2.32 -19.77 9.39
N ILE A 80 2.24 -19.46 8.10
CA ILE A 80 2.46 -20.41 7.01
C ILE A 80 3.67 -19.92 6.21
N GLY A 81 4.80 -20.59 6.38
CA GLY A 81 6.07 -20.13 5.83
C GLY A 81 6.49 -18.78 6.42
N ILE A 82 6.53 -17.74 5.57
CA ILE A 82 6.88 -16.37 5.98
C ILE A 82 5.64 -15.52 6.33
N ASP A 83 4.45 -15.93 5.90
CA ASP A 83 3.25 -15.10 5.95
C ASP A 83 2.33 -15.47 7.12
N TRP A 84 1.61 -14.47 7.62
CA TRP A 84 0.52 -14.65 8.58
C TRP A 84 -0.82 -14.75 7.86
N VAL A 85 -1.42 -15.93 7.91
CA VAL A 85 -2.67 -16.28 7.23
C VAL A 85 -3.80 -16.39 8.25
N GLU A 86 -4.97 -15.87 7.91
CA GLU A 86 -6.15 -15.86 8.80
C GLU A 86 -6.64 -17.28 9.07
N ILE A 87 -6.96 -17.56 10.33
CA ILE A 87 -7.51 -18.85 10.72
C ILE A 87 -8.89 -18.99 10.09
N SER A 88 -9.11 -20.12 9.42
CA SER A 88 -10.31 -20.37 8.62
C SER A 88 -11.15 -21.47 9.26
N PRO A 89 -12.45 -21.21 9.56
CA PRO A 89 -13.38 -22.24 10.01
C PRO A 89 -13.90 -23.10 8.85
N LYS A 90 -13.48 -22.82 7.60
CA LYS A 90 -13.96 -23.52 6.42
C LYS A 90 -13.48 -24.97 6.44
N ILE A 91 -14.42 -25.88 6.19
CA ILE A 91 -14.16 -27.31 6.12
C ILE A 91 -13.78 -27.68 4.68
N ILE A 92 -12.72 -28.48 4.54
CA ILE A 92 -12.23 -29.05 3.29
C ILE A 92 -12.19 -30.58 3.39
N LYS A 93 -12.35 -31.26 2.26
CA LYS A 93 -12.22 -32.72 2.18
C LYS A 93 -10.79 -33.08 1.77
N THR A 94 -10.15 -33.96 2.51
CA THR A 94 -8.83 -34.51 2.18
C THR A 94 -8.96 -35.62 1.13
N GLU A 95 -7.85 -35.94 0.47
CA GLU A 95 -7.79 -37.04 -0.51
C GLU A 95 -8.12 -38.40 0.13
N GLU A 96 -7.80 -38.57 1.40
CA GLU A 96 -8.08 -39.75 2.23
C GLU A 96 -9.56 -39.87 2.65
N GLY A 97 -10.41 -38.92 2.27
CA GLY A 97 -11.84 -38.94 2.57
C GLY A 97 -12.20 -38.43 3.97
N TYR A 98 -11.31 -37.71 4.63
CA TYR A 98 -11.61 -37.00 5.88
C TYR A 98 -12.07 -35.57 5.60
N LEU A 99 -12.75 -34.99 6.58
CA LEU A 99 -13.09 -33.58 6.65
C LEU A 99 -12.18 -32.95 7.69
N THR A 100 -11.46 -31.91 7.27
CA THR A 100 -10.61 -31.11 8.14
C THR A 100 -10.88 -29.63 7.88
N THR A 101 -10.30 -28.78 8.69
CA THR A 101 -10.38 -27.32 8.57
C THR A 101 -9.23 -26.81 7.69
N GLU A 102 -9.52 -25.79 6.88
CA GLU A 102 -8.59 -25.28 5.86
C GLU A 102 -7.30 -24.70 6.47
N ASN A 103 -7.41 -23.92 7.55
CA ASN A 103 -6.27 -23.28 8.18
C ASN A 103 -6.51 -23.02 9.67
N THR A 104 -6.19 -23.97 10.53
CA THR A 104 -6.23 -23.83 11.99
C THR A 104 -5.24 -24.80 12.64
N ASP A 105 -5.03 -24.65 13.95
CA ASP A 105 -4.21 -25.54 14.78
C ASP A 105 -5.04 -26.65 15.46
N LEU A 106 -6.34 -26.73 15.15
CA LEU A 106 -7.19 -27.83 15.59
C LEU A 106 -6.80 -29.11 14.83
N ASP A 107 -6.12 -30.02 15.51
CA ASP A 107 -5.84 -31.36 15.01
C ASP A 107 -7.07 -32.26 15.16
N ILE A 108 -8.10 -31.96 14.37
CA ILE A 108 -9.36 -32.70 14.37
C ILE A 108 -9.69 -33.11 12.94
N GLN A 109 -9.95 -34.39 12.77
CA GLN A 109 -10.39 -34.97 11.50
C GLN A 109 -11.68 -35.75 11.71
N PHE A 110 -12.61 -35.59 10.76
CA PHE A 110 -13.88 -36.31 10.75
C PHE A 110 -13.96 -37.19 9.51
N ASN A 111 -14.58 -38.35 9.61
CA ASN A 111 -14.94 -39.15 8.44
C ASN A 111 -15.95 -38.37 7.60
N SER A 112 -15.73 -38.28 6.27
CA SER A 112 -16.71 -37.66 5.37
C SER A 112 -18.02 -38.46 5.27
N THR A 113 -18.00 -39.73 5.66
CA THR A 113 -19.17 -40.60 5.78
C THR A 113 -19.24 -41.23 7.16
N MET A 114 -20.45 -41.52 7.62
CA MET A 114 -20.64 -42.16 8.93
C MET A 114 -20.14 -43.60 8.88
N GLN A 115 -19.34 -44.00 9.87
CA GLN A 115 -18.87 -45.37 10.03
C GLN A 115 -19.32 -45.90 11.39
N ASN A 116 -20.11 -46.98 11.39
CA ASN A 116 -20.64 -47.60 12.62
C ASN A 116 -21.35 -46.60 13.57
N GLY A 117 -22.14 -45.69 13.00
CA GLY A 117 -22.86 -44.66 13.76
C GLY A 117 -21.99 -43.51 14.28
N LYS A 118 -20.72 -43.43 13.88
CA LYS A 118 -19.76 -42.42 14.34
C LYS A 118 -19.13 -41.66 13.16
N TYR A 119 -18.91 -40.36 13.35
CA TYR A 119 -18.22 -39.50 12.39
C TYR A 119 -16.77 -39.19 12.76
N ALA A 120 -16.35 -39.47 13.99
CA ALA A 120 -14.97 -39.30 14.42
C ALA A 120 -14.61 -40.35 15.48
N THR A 121 -13.33 -40.70 15.51
CA THR A 121 -12.72 -41.46 16.59
C THR A 121 -11.57 -40.59 17.10
N LEU A 122 -11.68 -40.07 18.33
CA LEU A 122 -10.59 -39.35 18.97
C LEU A 122 -9.46 -40.35 19.25
N LYS A 123 -8.24 -40.04 18.82
CA LYS A 123 -7.04 -40.79 19.20
C LYS A 123 -6.50 -40.25 20.52
#